data_AF-A0A8I1Q3N4-F1
#
_entry.id   AF-A0A8I1Q3N4-F1
#
_cell.length_a   1.000
_cell.length_b   1.000
_cell.length_c   1.000
_cell.angle_alpha   90.00
_cell.angle_beta   90.00
_cell.angle_gamma   90.00
#
_symmetry.space_group_name_H-M   'P 1'
#
loop_
_entity.id
_entity.type
_entity.pdbx_description
1 polymer ?
#
loop_
_entity_poly.entity_id
_entity_poly.type
_entity_poly.pdbx_seq_one_letter_code
_entity_poly.pdbx_strand_id
1 'polypeptide(L)'
;MVAGSALAQKPVTGGKRSFRSDIQGLRALAVTLVVLDHTFGWPSGGFLGVDVFFVISGFLISGILIREIESNGSISFRAFYARRARRILPAALVVLFTTVIVASLLWFPPRAVQVAVDAVWSALFASNWHFAASDSDYFATEAPSPLLHYWSLAVEEQFYALWPLVILLVAPFAARLGLRVRHIVGVVAAILVLVSLGWAAWRTASSTDAAYFDTFARAWELLAGAALAAVGSNALTGRARHVISTLGLVIILASAILIRGDGGGSRSRGSFRQLPGRCS
;
A
#
# COMPACT_ATOMS: atom_id res chain seq x y z
N MET A 1 -46.49 -16.15 46.83
CA MET A 1 -46.76 -15.39 45.60
C MET A 1 -45.46 -14.73 45.16
N VAL A 2 -44.63 -15.45 44.40
CA VAL A 2 -43.33 -14.98 43.91
C VAL A 2 -43.38 -15.04 42.39
N ALA A 3 -43.52 -13.89 41.75
CA ALA A 3 -43.46 -13.76 40.30
C ALA A 3 -42.02 -13.37 39.91
N GLY A 4 -41.20 -14.37 39.58
CA GLY A 4 -39.91 -14.16 38.93
C GLY A 4 -40.11 -14.11 37.42
N SER A 5 -40.12 -12.91 36.84
CA SER A 5 -40.14 -12.74 35.39
C SER A 5 -38.79 -13.17 34.81
N ALA A 6 -38.76 -14.33 34.18
CA ALA A 6 -37.63 -14.75 33.35
C ALA A 6 -37.52 -13.81 32.14
N LEU A 7 -36.55 -12.89 32.19
CA LEU A 7 -36.15 -12.09 31.04
C LEU A 7 -35.53 -13.05 30.01
N ALA A 8 -36.30 -13.38 28.98
CA ALA A 8 -35.82 -14.06 27.80
C ALA A 8 -34.70 -13.23 27.16
N GLN A 9 -33.45 -13.68 27.35
CA GLN A 9 -32.31 -13.11 26.65
C GLN A 9 -32.49 -13.35 25.15
N LYS A 10 -32.68 -12.25 24.41
CA LYS A 10 -32.65 -12.27 22.95
C LYS A 10 -31.28 -12.84 22.52
N PRO A 11 -31.23 -13.88 21.67
CA PRO A 11 -29.96 -14.38 21.18
C PRO A 11 -29.26 -13.25 20.43
N VAL A 12 -28.01 -12.96 20.82
CA VAL A 12 -27.14 -12.03 20.11
C VAL A 12 -26.90 -12.64 18.73
N THR A 13 -27.69 -12.21 17.74
CA THR A 13 -27.46 -12.57 16.35
C THR A 13 -26.11 -11.99 15.96
N GLY A 14 -25.08 -12.84 15.92
CA GLY A 14 -23.77 -12.49 15.42
C GLY A 14 -23.93 -11.92 14.01
N GLY A 15 -23.72 -10.60 13.89
CA GLY A 15 -23.83 -9.91 12.62
C GLY A 15 -22.95 -10.60 11.59
N LYS A 16 -23.54 -11.08 10.49
CA LYS A 16 -22.78 -11.54 9.32
C LYS A 16 -21.77 -10.45 9.01
N ARG A 17 -20.47 -10.74 9.10
CA ARG A 17 -19.43 -9.86 8.54
C ARG A 17 -19.77 -9.70 7.07
N SER A 18 -20.40 -8.58 6.68
CA SER A 18 -20.78 -8.37 5.29
C SER A 18 -19.49 -8.31 4.49
N PHE A 19 -19.27 -9.33 3.65
CA PHE A 19 -18.15 -9.33 2.73
C PHE A 19 -18.31 -8.12 1.80
N ARG A 20 -17.40 -7.16 1.92
CA ARG A 20 -17.42 -5.91 1.15
C ARG A 20 -16.86 -6.17 -0.24
N SER A 21 -17.72 -6.69 -1.11
CA SER A 21 -17.40 -7.01 -2.51
C SER A 21 -16.92 -5.80 -3.29
N ASP A 22 -17.43 -4.61 -2.97
CA ASP A 22 -16.98 -3.32 -3.50
C ASP A 22 -15.47 -3.11 -3.29
N ILE A 23 -14.98 -3.33 -2.07
CA ILE A 23 -13.57 -3.13 -1.76
C ILE A 23 -12.69 -4.21 -2.40
N GLN A 24 -13.16 -5.46 -2.41
CA GLN A 24 -12.40 -6.54 -3.03
C GLN A 24 -12.32 -6.36 -4.55
N GLY A 25 -13.39 -5.87 -5.18
CA GLY A 25 -13.40 -5.52 -6.60
C GLY A 25 -12.40 -4.42 -6.94
N LEU A 26 -12.33 -3.36 -6.13
CA LEU A 26 -11.34 -2.28 -6.32
C LEU A 26 -9.90 -2.78 -6.14
N ARG A 27 -9.63 -3.65 -5.16
CA ARG A 27 -8.31 -4.29 -5.01
C ARG A 27 -7.95 -5.16 -6.21
N ALA A 28 -8.91 -5.95 -6.69
CA ALA A 28 -8.70 -6.79 -7.87
C ALA A 28 -8.38 -5.92 -9.09
N LEU A 29 -9.16 -4.86 -9.33
CA LEU A 29 -8.89 -3.89 -10.38
C LEU A 29 -7.48 -3.30 -10.27
N ALA A 30 -7.09 -2.84 -9.09
CA ALA A 30 -5.78 -2.27 -8.82
C ALA A 30 -4.63 -3.24 -9.19
N VAL A 31 -4.72 -4.49 -8.75
CA VAL A 31 -3.73 -5.53 -9.07
C VAL A 31 -3.73 -5.87 -10.57
N THR A 32 -4.91 -5.97 -11.18
CA THR A 32 -5.03 -6.23 -12.62
C THR A 32 -4.36 -5.15 -13.45
N LEU A 33 -4.52 -3.86 -13.10
CA LEU A 33 -3.86 -2.76 -13.79
C LEU A 33 -2.33 -2.89 -13.75
N VAL A 34 -1.76 -3.21 -12.58
CA VAL A 34 -0.30 -3.41 -12.43
C VAL A 34 0.19 -4.60 -13.26
N VAL A 35 -0.53 -5.73 -13.21
CA VAL A 35 -0.15 -6.94 -13.96
C VAL A 35 -0.20 -6.69 -15.46
N LEU A 36 -1.24 -6.01 -15.96
CA LEU A 36 -1.38 -5.71 -17.38
C LEU A 36 -0.28 -4.78 -17.87
N ASP A 37 0.04 -3.73 -17.11
CA ASP A 37 1.12 -2.81 -17.41
C ASP A 37 2.48 -3.51 -17.47
N HIS A 38 2.83 -4.34 -16.48
CA HIS A 38 4.11 -5.06 -16.49
C HIS A 38 4.19 -6.17 -17.53
N THR A 39 3.07 -6.81 -17.89
CA THR A 39 3.07 -7.96 -18.81
C THR A 39 2.94 -7.53 -20.26
N PHE A 40 2.14 -6.50 -20.53
CA PHE A 40 1.77 -6.07 -21.88
C PHE A 40 2.15 -4.62 -22.19
N GLY A 41 2.68 -3.86 -21.24
CA GLY A 41 2.98 -2.43 -21.39
C GLY A 41 1.73 -1.55 -21.51
N TRP A 42 0.55 -2.08 -21.16
CA TRP A 42 -0.71 -1.37 -21.28
C TRP A 42 -1.69 -1.81 -20.18
N PRO A 43 -2.44 -0.89 -19.56
CA PRO A 43 -2.43 0.56 -19.80
C PRO A 43 -1.19 1.22 -19.20
N SER A 44 -0.67 2.27 -19.85
CA SER A 44 0.63 2.90 -19.50
C SER A 44 0.69 3.53 -18.10
N GLY A 45 -0.46 3.75 -17.49
CA GLY A 45 -0.61 4.23 -16.12
C GLY A 45 -0.94 3.10 -15.14
N GLY A 46 -0.75 1.83 -15.50
CA GLY A 46 -1.14 0.70 -14.66
C GLY A 46 -0.33 0.60 -13.36
N PHE A 47 0.86 1.20 -13.29
CA PHE A 47 1.64 1.38 -12.05
C PHE A 47 0.86 2.12 -10.95
N LEU A 48 -0.09 3.02 -11.32
CA LEU A 48 -0.98 3.71 -10.37
C LEU A 48 -1.92 2.75 -9.64
N GLY A 49 -2.06 1.51 -10.13
CA GLY A 49 -2.76 0.46 -9.40
C GLY A 49 -2.16 0.23 -8.01
N VAL A 50 -0.85 0.42 -7.82
CA VAL A 50 -0.21 0.34 -6.50
C VAL A 50 -0.73 1.44 -5.57
N ASP A 51 -0.86 2.68 -6.06
CA ASP A 51 -1.38 3.82 -5.29
C ASP A 51 -2.80 3.54 -4.78
N VAL A 52 -3.67 3.05 -5.68
CA VAL A 52 -5.05 2.67 -5.35
C VAL A 52 -5.07 1.55 -4.32
N PHE A 53 -4.21 0.54 -4.50
CA PHE A 53 -4.10 -0.58 -3.57
C PHE A 53 -3.69 -0.11 -2.17
N PHE A 54 -2.69 0.76 -2.05
CA PHE A 54 -2.25 1.34 -0.79
C PHE A 54 -3.32 2.18 -0.09
N VAL A 55 -4.04 3.04 -0.82
CA VAL A 55 -5.16 3.81 -0.26
C VAL A 55 -6.23 2.89 0.31
N ILE A 56 -6.60 1.83 -0.42
CA ILE A 56 -7.60 0.86 0.05
C ILE A 56 -7.09 0.09 1.28
N SER A 57 -5.83 -0.31 1.29
CA SER A 57 -5.18 -1.01 2.39
C SER A 57 -5.15 -0.15 3.66
N GLY A 58 -4.76 1.12 3.53
CA GLY A 58 -4.80 2.12 4.60
C GLY A 58 -6.21 2.34 5.14
N PHE A 59 -7.21 2.46 4.26
CA PHE A 59 -8.61 2.60 4.63
C PHE A 59 -9.14 1.40 5.43
N LEU A 60 -8.88 0.19 4.93
CA LEU A 60 -9.34 -1.04 5.58
C LEU A 60 -8.73 -1.20 6.97
N ILE A 61 -7.40 -1.07 7.08
CA ILE A 61 -6.74 -1.35 8.35
C ILE A 61 -7.06 -0.30 9.41
N SER A 62 -7.07 0.98 9.02
CA SER A 62 -7.38 2.07 9.93
C SER A 62 -8.82 1.97 10.40
N GLY A 63 -9.75 1.64 9.50
CA GLY A 63 -11.13 1.40 9.88
C GLY A 63 -11.29 0.24 10.88
N ILE A 64 -10.52 -0.84 10.73
CA ILE A 64 -10.54 -1.96 11.70
C ILE A 64 -10.02 -1.49 13.07
N LEU A 65 -8.87 -0.81 13.10
CA LEU A 65 -8.24 -0.35 14.34
C LEU A 65 -9.08 0.71 15.06
N ILE A 66 -9.63 1.69 14.32
CA ILE A 66 -10.54 2.71 14.86
C ILE A 66 -11.79 2.05 15.46
N ARG A 67 -12.38 1.07 14.79
CA ARG A 67 -13.55 0.36 15.34
C ARG A 67 -13.20 -0.47 16.57
N GLU A 68 -12.05 -1.14 16.57
CA GLU A 68 -11.60 -1.97 17.70
C GLU A 68 -11.36 -1.12 18.95
N ILE A 69 -10.72 0.04 18.81
CA ILE A 69 -10.51 0.95 19.94
C ILE A 69 -11.80 1.63 20.39
N GLU A 70 -12.70 2.00 19.46
CA GLU A 70 -14.01 2.56 19.81
C GLU A 70 -14.92 1.53 20.50
N SER A 71 -14.80 0.24 20.19
CA SER A 71 -15.62 -0.81 20.81
C SER A 71 -15.03 -1.38 22.09
N ASN A 72 -13.70 -1.52 22.16
CA ASN A 72 -13.02 -2.26 23.24
C ASN A 72 -12.13 -1.37 24.12
N GLY A 73 -11.96 -0.09 23.78
CA GLY A 73 -11.04 0.83 24.46
C GLY A 73 -9.55 0.54 24.26
N SER A 74 -9.19 -0.53 23.54
CA SER A 74 -7.80 -0.96 23.31
C SER A 74 -7.66 -1.71 21.99
N ILE A 75 -6.42 -1.87 21.52
CA ILE A 75 -6.07 -2.65 20.32
C ILE A 75 -5.32 -3.91 20.74
N SER A 76 -5.78 -5.09 20.29
CA SER A 76 -5.07 -6.34 20.53
C SER A 76 -4.02 -6.62 19.45
N PHE A 77 -2.76 -6.23 19.70
CA PHE A 77 -1.64 -6.47 18.78
C PHE A 77 -1.48 -7.95 18.42
N ARG A 78 -1.54 -8.83 19.42
CA ARG A 78 -1.39 -10.28 19.19
C ARG A 78 -2.46 -10.78 18.22
N ALA A 79 -3.72 -10.41 18.44
CA ALA A 79 -4.81 -10.85 17.58
C ALA A 79 -4.70 -10.22 16.17
N PHE A 80 -4.28 -8.96 16.10
CA PHE A 80 -4.04 -8.24 14.86
C PHE A 80 -2.97 -8.90 14.00
N TYR A 81 -1.75 -9.06 14.52
CA TYR A 81 -0.64 -9.67 13.79
C TYR A 81 -0.86 -11.14 13.51
N ALA A 82 -1.47 -11.91 14.43
CA ALA A 82 -1.76 -13.33 14.19
C ALA A 82 -2.75 -13.54 13.03
N ARG A 83 -3.71 -12.64 12.81
CA ARG A 83 -4.63 -12.71 11.65
C ARG A 83 -3.90 -12.41 10.35
N ARG A 84 -2.99 -11.44 10.36
CA ARG A 84 -2.19 -11.04 9.19
C ARG A 84 -1.19 -12.12 8.80
N ALA A 85 -0.42 -12.61 9.78
CA ALA A 85 0.56 -13.67 9.58
C ALA A 85 -0.07 -14.91 8.94
N ARG A 86 -1.22 -15.38 9.44
CA ARG A 86 -1.97 -16.52 8.86
C ARG A 86 -2.50 -16.28 7.46
N ARG A 87 -2.70 -15.03 7.07
CA ARG A 87 -3.22 -14.66 5.74
C ARG A 87 -2.09 -14.48 4.72
N ILE A 88 -0.95 -13.95 5.12
CA ILE A 88 0.10 -13.46 4.20
C ILE A 88 1.29 -14.41 4.15
N LEU A 89 1.81 -14.85 5.31
CA LEU A 89 3.05 -15.63 5.37
C LEU A 89 2.99 -16.94 4.56
N PRO A 90 1.90 -17.74 4.59
CA PRO A 90 1.89 -19.01 3.85
C PRO A 90 2.10 -18.81 2.35
N ALA A 91 1.34 -17.90 1.72
CA ALA A 91 1.45 -17.64 0.30
C ALA A 91 2.79 -16.96 -0.04
N ALA A 92 3.19 -15.96 0.77
CA ALA A 92 4.44 -15.24 0.56
C ALA A 92 5.66 -16.17 0.62
N LEU A 93 5.74 -17.04 1.62
CA LEU A 93 6.87 -17.96 1.77
C LEU A 93 6.89 -19.01 0.65
N VAL A 94 5.74 -19.55 0.24
CA VAL A 94 5.68 -20.50 -0.88
C VAL A 94 6.23 -19.88 -2.16
N VAL A 95 5.83 -18.64 -2.48
CA VAL A 95 6.33 -17.94 -3.67
C VAL A 95 7.83 -17.67 -3.56
N LEU A 96 8.32 -17.19 -2.41
CA LEU A 96 9.75 -16.95 -2.19
C LEU A 96 10.58 -18.23 -2.35
N PHE A 97 10.21 -19.31 -1.66
CA PHE A 97 10.92 -20.59 -1.74
C PHE A 97 10.90 -21.16 -3.16
N THR A 98 9.72 -21.17 -3.81
CA THR A 98 9.60 -21.70 -5.17
C THR A 98 10.43 -20.89 -6.15
N THR A 99 10.42 -19.56 -6.04
CA THR A 99 11.20 -18.68 -6.93
C THR A 99 12.70 -18.90 -6.76
N VAL A 100 13.19 -19.01 -5.52
CA VAL A 100 14.62 -19.30 -5.26
C VAL A 100 15.03 -20.67 -5.80
N ILE A 101 14.20 -21.70 -5.62
CA ILE A 101 14.47 -23.04 -6.14
C ILE A 101 14.54 -23.02 -7.67
N VAL A 102 13.53 -22.45 -8.31
CA VAL A 102 13.46 -22.36 -9.78
C VAL A 102 14.63 -21.55 -10.34
N ALA A 103 14.96 -20.40 -9.73
CA ALA A 103 16.11 -19.61 -10.14
C ALA A 103 17.44 -20.37 -9.99
N SER A 104 17.62 -21.13 -8.90
CA SER A 104 18.82 -21.94 -8.67
C SER A 104 18.98 -23.09 -9.66
N LEU A 105 17.87 -23.61 -10.21
CA LEU A 105 17.88 -24.69 -11.19
C LEU A 105 18.05 -24.19 -12.64
N LEU A 106 17.51 -23.01 -12.95
CA LEU A 106 17.40 -22.53 -14.33
C LEU A 106 18.39 -21.42 -14.70
N TRP A 107 18.94 -20.68 -13.73
CA TRP A 107 19.78 -19.50 -13.98
C TRP A 107 21.25 -19.69 -13.58
N PHE A 108 22.11 -18.84 -14.15
CA PHE A 108 23.55 -18.79 -13.84
C PHE A 108 23.78 -18.45 -12.34
N PRO A 109 24.76 -19.07 -11.65
CA PRO A 109 24.82 -19.03 -10.17
C PRO A 109 24.84 -17.64 -9.53
N PRO A 110 25.59 -16.64 -10.03
CA PRO A 110 25.52 -15.27 -9.52
C PRO A 110 24.11 -14.67 -9.55
N ARG A 111 23.34 -14.92 -10.61
CA ARG A 111 21.95 -14.43 -10.71
C ARG A 111 21.03 -15.17 -9.74
N ALA A 112 21.22 -16.48 -9.56
CA ALA A 112 20.47 -17.24 -8.56
C ALA A 112 20.76 -16.77 -7.11
N VAL A 113 22.02 -16.45 -6.80
CA VAL A 113 22.42 -15.88 -5.50
C VAL A 113 21.76 -14.52 -5.28
N GLN A 114 21.71 -13.65 -6.29
CA GLN A 114 20.99 -12.37 -6.20
C GLN A 114 19.51 -12.57 -5.86
N VAL A 115 18.82 -13.50 -6.53
CA VAL A 115 17.42 -13.84 -6.21
C VAL A 115 17.26 -14.34 -4.77
N ALA A 116 18.21 -15.12 -4.27
CA ALA A 116 18.18 -15.58 -2.88
C ALA A 116 18.34 -14.41 -1.89
N VAL A 117 19.21 -13.43 -2.20
CA VAL A 117 19.35 -12.20 -1.41
C VAL A 117 18.04 -11.39 -1.44
N ASP A 118 17.46 -11.17 -2.62
CA ASP A 118 16.16 -10.49 -2.77
C ASP A 118 15.06 -11.18 -1.96
N ALA A 119 15.08 -12.52 -1.91
CA ALA A 119 14.11 -13.31 -1.16
C ALA A 119 14.26 -13.11 0.35
N VAL A 120 15.48 -12.98 0.86
CA VAL A 120 15.73 -12.67 2.28
C VAL A 120 15.18 -11.28 2.62
N TRP A 121 15.51 -10.25 1.83
CA TRP A 121 14.99 -8.91 2.05
C TRP A 121 13.46 -8.86 1.95
N SER A 122 12.88 -9.63 1.03
CA SER A 122 11.42 -9.75 0.87
C SER A 122 10.75 -10.44 2.05
N ALA A 123 11.35 -11.52 2.58
CA ALA A 123 10.87 -12.22 3.77
C ALA A 123 10.92 -11.35 5.04
N LEU A 124 11.88 -10.43 5.10
CA LEU A 124 12.03 -9.46 6.18
C LEU A 124 11.14 -8.22 6.01
N PHE A 125 10.33 -8.15 4.93
CA PHE A 125 9.55 -6.96 4.57
C PHE A 125 10.41 -5.69 4.46
N ALA A 126 11.59 -5.81 3.86
CA ALA A 126 12.55 -4.73 3.66
C ALA A 126 13.11 -4.68 2.21
N SER A 127 12.49 -5.42 1.29
CA SER A 127 12.90 -5.46 -0.13
C SER A 127 12.82 -4.10 -0.82
N ASN A 128 11.90 -3.23 -0.42
CA ASN A 128 11.83 -1.88 -0.97
C ASN A 128 13.12 -1.07 -0.69
N TRP A 129 13.69 -1.16 0.51
CA TRP A 129 14.96 -0.51 0.83
C TRP A 129 16.14 -1.16 0.11
N HIS A 130 16.09 -2.49 -0.06
CA HIS A 130 17.09 -3.21 -0.84
C HIS A 130 17.13 -2.71 -2.30
N PHE A 131 15.97 -2.67 -2.95
CA PHE A 131 15.82 -2.19 -4.34
C PHE A 131 16.13 -0.70 -4.48
N ALA A 132 15.75 0.13 -3.50
CA ALA A 132 16.11 1.54 -3.48
C ALA A 132 17.62 1.78 -3.42
N ALA A 133 18.37 0.87 -2.78
CA ALA A 133 19.82 1.00 -2.58
C ALA A 133 20.64 0.34 -3.70
N SER A 134 20.08 -0.60 -4.45
CA SER A 134 20.76 -1.32 -5.53
C SER A 134 20.65 -0.64 -6.91
N ASP A 135 20.17 0.61 -6.96
CA ASP A 135 19.84 1.35 -8.20
C ASP A 135 19.02 0.50 -9.18
N SER A 136 18.17 -0.40 -8.66
CA SER A 136 17.27 -1.18 -9.50
C SER A 136 16.22 -0.24 -10.06
N ASP A 137 16.38 0.15 -11.33
CA ASP A 137 15.42 0.97 -12.04
C ASP A 137 14.14 0.16 -12.24
N TYR A 138 13.07 0.57 -11.55
CA TYR A 138 11.74 -0.06 -11.61
C TYR A 138 11.18 -0.07 -13.04
N PHE A 139 11.65 0.88 -13.87
CA PHE A 139 11.26 1.07 -15.26
C PHE A 139 12.33 0.62 -16.27
N ALA A 140 13.44 0.00 -15.82
CA ALA A 140 14.52 -0.42 -16.71
C ALA A 140 14.13 -1.57 -17.65
N THR A 141 14.82 -1.62 -18.79
CA THR A 141 14.72 -2.67 -19.80
C THR A 141 15.52 -3.94 -19.49
N GLU A 142 16.39 -3.92 -18.47
CA GLU A 142 17.04 -5.16 -18.00
C GLU A 142 16.04 -6.00 -17.21
N ALA A 143 16.12 -7.33 -17.33
CA ALA A 143 15.18 -8.23 -16.70
C ALA A 143 15.24 -8.08 -15.16
N PRO A 144 14.22 -7.47 -14.52
CA PRO A 144 14.25 -7.15 -13.10
C PRO A 144 14.24 -8.41 -12.25
N SER A 145 14.47 -8.25 -10.94
CA SER A 145 14.28 -9.35 -9.99
C SER A 145 12.87 -9.93 -10.14
N PRO A 146 12.70 -11.26 -10.19
CA PRO A 146 11.37 -11.88 -10.20
C PRO A 146 10.58 -11.58 -8.91
N LEU A 147 11.29 -11.13 -7.85
CA LEU A 147 10.73 -10.76 -6.56
C LEU A 147 10.52 -9.26 -6.39
N LEU A 148 10.72 -8.46 -7.46
CA LEU A 148 10.59 -7.01 -7.41
C LEU A 148 9.26 -6.59 -6.78
N HIS A 149 8.15 -7.22 -7.19
CA HIS A 149 6.79 -6.95 -6.71
C HIS A 149 6.60 -7.05 -5.17
N TYR A 150 7.50 -7.68 -4.42
CA TYR A 150 7.44 -7.70 -2.95
C TYR A 150 7.72 -6.34 -2.30
N TRP A 151 8.28 -5.37 -3.04
CA TRP A 151 8.56 -4.04 -2.50
C TRP A 151 7.29 -3.37 -1.95
N SER A 152 6.15 -3.51 -2.64
CA SER A 152 4.91 -2.86 -2.23
C SER A 152 4.29 -3.56 -1.02
N LEU A 153 4.42 -4.89 -0.94
CA LEU A 153 4.06 -5.68 0.23
C LEU A 153 4.92 -5.30 1.45
N ALA A 154 6.22 -5.05 1.26
CA ALA A 154 7.12 -4.61 2.32
C ALA A 154 6.67 -3.27 2.92
N VAL A 155 6.40 -2.27 2.08
CA VAL A 155 5.89 -0.95 2.51
C VAL A 155 4.55 -1.09 3.24
N GLU A 156 3.65 -1.91 2.71
CA GLU A 156 2.35 -2.19 3.31
C GLU A 156 2.50 -2.81 4.72
N GLU A 157 3.35 -3.82 4.91
CA GLU A 157 3.56 -4.46 6.21
C GLU A 157 4.32 -3.56 7.20
N GLN A 158 5.26 -2.73 6.74
CA GLN A 158 5.90 -1.70 7.58
C GLN A 158 4.86 -0.71 8.14
N PHE A 159 3.94 -0.25 7.30
CA PHE A 159 2.83 0.60 7.76
C PHE A 159 1.94 -0.16 8.77
N TYR A 160 1.67 -1.44 8.55
CA TYR A 160 0.86 -2.23 9.49
C TYR A 160 1.55 -2.53 10.82
N ALA A 161 2.89 -2.52 10.86
CA ALA A 161 3.65 -2.60 12.09
C ALA A 161 3.59 -1.29 12.89
N LEU A 162 3.72 -0.14 12.21
CA LEU A 162 3.81 1.17 12.86
C LEU A 162 2.45 1.79 13.18
N TRP A 163 1.47 1.68 12.29
CA TRP A 163 0.22 2.40 12.39
C TRP A 163 -0.62 2.10 13.64
N PRO A 164 -0.75 0.83 14.11
CA PRO A 164 -1.46 0.57 15.36
C PRO A 164 -0.78 1.19 16.58
N LEU A 165 0.56 1.31 16.58
CA LEU A 165 1.31 2.01 17.63
C LEU A 165 0.99 3.50 17.61
N VAL A 166 0.98 4.13 16.42
CA VAL A 166 0.59 5.54 16.27
C VAL A 166 -0.81 5.78 16.82
N ILE A 167 -1.80 4.94 16.46
CA ILE A 167 -3.17 5.07 16.96
C ILE A 167 -3.22 4.98 18.49
N LEU A 168 -2.51 4.03 19.10
CA LEU A 168 -2.48 3.90 20.55
C LEU A 168 -1.84 5.08 21.27
N LEU A 169 -0.82 5.68 20.67
CA LEU A 169 -0.17 6.86 21.24
C LEU A 169 -1.08 8.09 21.17
N VAL A 170 -1.88 8.23 20.11
CA VAL A 170 -2.74 9.42 19.93
C VAL A 170 -4.12 9.28 20.57
N ALA A 171 -4.64 8.06 20.74
CA ALA A 171 -5.98 7.83 21.29
C ALA A 171 -6.23 8.45 22.69
N PRO A 172 -5.29 8.44 23.66
CA PRO A 172 -5.48 9.09 24.95
C PRO A 172 -5.72 10.60 24.87
N PHE A 173 -5.18 11.27 23.84
CA PHE A 173 -5.39 12.70 23.62
C PHE A 173 -6.80 13.01 23.15
N ALA A 174 -7.52 12.05 22.54
CA ALA A 174 -8.92 12.22 22.17
C ALA A 174 -9.78 12.51 23.40
N ALA A 175 -9.59 11.75 24.48
CA ALA A 175 -10.30 11.95 25.75
C ALA A 175 -9.95 13.31 26.39
N ARG A 176 -8.67 13.70 26.37
CA ARG A 176 -8.21 14.99 26.91
C ARG A 176 -8.79 16.20 26.17
N LEU A 177 -9.01 16.07 24.86
CA LEU A 177 -9.55 17.12 24.00
C LEU A 177 -11.08 17.07 23.85
N GLY A 178 -11.76 16.10 24.49
CA GLY A 178 -13.21 15.91 24.31
C GLY A 178 -13.62 15.46 22.90
N LEU A 179 -12.69 14.89 22.13
CA LEU A 179 -12.90 14.44 20.76
C LEU A 179 -13.13 12.93 20.70
N ARG A 180 -13.85 12.46 19.66
CA ARG A 180 -13.87 11.03 19.32
C ARG A 180 -12.52 10.59 18.78
N VAL A 181 -12.08 9.37 19.11
CA VAL A 181 -10.80 8.79 18.67
C VAL A 181 -10.63 8.85 17.14
N ARG A 182 -11.70 8.60 16.37
CA ARG A 182 -11.62 8.73 14.91
C ARG A 182 -11.14 10.10 14.44
N HIS A 183 -11.56 11.20 15.08
CA HIS A 183 -11.20 12.55 14.63
C HIS A 183 -9.72 12.83 14.85
N ILE A 184 -9.17 12.44 16.01
CA ILE A 184 -7.74 12.64 16.26
C ILE A 184 -6.88 11.79 15.33
N VAL A 185 -7.30 10.54 15.07
CA VAL A 185 -6.63 9.66 14.10
C VAL A 185 -6.69 10.27 12.70
N GLY A 186 -7.83 10.84 12.30
CA GLY A 186 -7.97 11.53 11.01
C GLY A 186 -7.09 12.76 10.87
N VAL A 187 -7.00 13.59 11.90
CA VAL A 187 -6.11 14.78 11.92
C VAL A 187 -4.66 14.35 11.85
N VAL A 188 -4.24 13.37 12.64
CA VAL A 188 -2.87 12.83 12.62
C VAL A 188 -2.55 12.24 11.26
N ALA A 189 -3.45 11.45 10.68
CA ALA A 189 -3.28 10.91 9.33
C ALA A 189 -3.12 12.03 8.29
N ALA A 190 -3.96 13.08 8.34
CA ALA A 190 -3.89 14.21 7.42
C ALA A 190 -2.58 15.00 7.54
N ILE A 191 -2.09 15.22 8.77
CA ILE A 191 -0.78 15.85 9.00
C ILE A 191 0.34 14.98 8.40
N LEU A 192 0.32 13.68 8.68
CA LEU A 192 1.32 12.75 8.16
C LEU A 192 1.27 12.61 6.64
N VAL A 193 0.09 12.74 6.00
CA VAL A 193 -0.04 12.84 4.54
C VAL A 193 0.79 14.03 4.02
N LEU A 194 0.62 15.21 4.61
CA LEU A 194 1.34 16.41 4.18
C LEU A 194 2.85 16.27 4.38
N VAL A 195 3.27 15.69 5.50
CA VAL A 195 4.70 15.41 5.78
C VAL A 195 5.26 14.42 4.75
N SER A 196 4.55 13.33 4.48
CA SER A 196 4.96 12.32 3.51
C SER A 196 5.00 12.88 2.08
N LEU A 197 4.05 13.73 1.68
CA LEU A 197 4.08 14.43 0.39
C LEU A 197 5.26 15.40 0.29
N GLY A 198 5.58 16.13 1.36
CA GLY A 198 6.76 16.99 1.41
C GLY A 198 8.06 16.19 1.26
N TRP A 199 8.15 15.04 1.93
CA TRP A 199 9.28 14.10 1.78
C TRP A 199 9.35 13.53 0.36
N ALA A 200 8.21 13.11 -0.21
CA ALA A 200 8.13 12.59 -1.58
C ALA A 200 8.61 13.63 -2.60
N ALA A 201 8.20 14.89 -2.47
CA ALA A 201 8.64 15.97 -3.34
C ALA A 201 10.16 16.20 -3.24
N TRP A 202 10.71 16.22 -2.02
CA TRP A 202 12.14 16.36 -1.80
C TRP A 202 12.93 15.17 -2.34
N ARG A 203 12.47 13.93 -2.09
CA ARG A 203 13.16 12.72 -2.53
C ARG A 203 13.11 12.57 -4.04
N THR A 204 11.97 12.85 -4.67
CA THR A 204 11.81 12.81 -6.13
C THR A 204 12.76 13.78 -6.83
N ALA A 205 13.03 14.95 -6.24
CA ALA A 205 13.99 15.91 -6.78
C ALA A 205 15.44 15.38 -6.80
N SER A 206 15.75 14.37 -5.98
CA SER A 206 17.08 13.74 -5.92
C SER A 206 17.18 12.45 -6.72
N SER A 207 16.17 11.59 -6.68
CA SER A 207 16.07 10.37 -7.50
C SER A 207 14.62 9.91 -7.53
N THR A 208 14.06 9.76 -8.74
CA THR A 208 12.67 9.31 -8.93
C THR A 208 12.50 7.85 -8.54
N ASP A 209 13.46 6.98 -8.90
CA ASP A 209 13.37 5.54 -8.60
C ASP A 209 13.52 5.27 -7.11
N ALA A 210 14.46 5.95 -6.44
CA ALA A 210 14.60 5.81 -5.00
C ALA A 210 13.36 6.33 -4.26
N ALA A 211 12.73 7.41 -4.74
CA ALA A 211 11.47 7.90 -4.18
C ALA A 211 10.31 6.92 -4.39
N TYR A 212 10.32 6.15 -5.48
CA TYR A 212 9.28 5.16 -5.78
C TYR A 212 9.27 4.00 -4.77
N PHE A 213 10.44 3.54 -4.33
CA PHE A 213 10.58 2.48 -3.32
C PHE A 213 10.60 2.98 -1.87
N ASP A 214 10.75 4.27 -1.64
CA ASP A 214 10.90 4.86 -0.30
C ASP A 214 9.58 4.82 0.48
N THR A 215 9.58 4.11 1.61
CA THR A 215 8.40 3.96 2.48
C THR A 215 7.81 5.29 2.90
N PHE A 216 8.66 6.28 3.24
CA PHE A 216 8.20 7.59 3.70
C PHE A 216 7.66 8.44 2.56
N ALA A 217 8.19 8.27 1.34
CA ALA A 217 7.66 8.93 0.15
C ALA A 217 6.32 8.34 -0.30
N ARG A 218 6.08 7.05 -0.03
CA ARG A 218 4.84 6.34 -0.39
C ARG A 218 3.79 6.29 0.73
N ALA A 219 4.15 6.64 1.96
CA ALA A 219 3.27 6.56 3.12
C ALA A 219 1.97 7.38 2.96
N TRP A 220 1.99 8.48 2.20
CA TRP A 220 0.81 9.34 2.01
C TRP A 220 -0.39 8.57 1.42
N GLU A 221 -0.17 7.55 0.60
CA GLU A 221 -1.27 6.74 0.02
C GLU A 221 -2.02 5.98 1.12
N LEU A 222 -1.28 5.26 1.96
CA LEU A 222 -1.81 4.51 3.10
C LEU A 222 -2.46 5.46 4.13
N LEU A 223 -1.82 6.60 4.39
CA LEU A 223 -2.32 7.62 5.32
C LEU A 223 -3.56 8.35 4.77
N ALA A 224 -3.66 8.58 3.47
CA ALA A 224 -4.88 9.12 2.84
C ALA A 224 -6.04 8.14 3.02
N GLY A 225 -5.79 6.85 2.83
CA GLY A 225 -6.73 5.79 3.19
C GLY A 225 -7.15 5.84 4.67
N ALA A 226 -6.18 6.04 5.57
CA ALA A 226 -6.43 6.17 7.00
C ALA A 226 -7.30 7.39 7.36
N ALA A 227 -7.03 8.54 6.75
CA ALA A 227 -7.83 9.76 6.90
C ALA A 227 -9.27 9.55 6.39
N LEU A 228 -9.44 8.88 5.24
CA LEU A 228 -10.77 8.52 4.72
C LEU A 228 -11.52 7.57 5.65
N ALA A 229 -10.83 6.63 6.29
CA ALA A 229 -11.44 5.74 7.27
C ALA A 229 -11.97 6.49 8.51
N ALA A 230 -11.29 7.56 8.92
CA ALA A 230 -11.68 8.40 10.05
C ALA A 230 -12.96 9.22 9.80
N VAL A 231 -13.20 9.64 8.55
CA VAL A 231 -14.45 10.33 8.14
C VAL A 231 -15.67 9.42 8.35
N GLY A 232 -15.50 8.11 8.17
CA GLY A 232 -16.51 7.10 8.40
C GLY A 232 -17.46 6.89 7.21
N SER A 233 -17.95 5.66 7.06
CA SER A 233 -18.75 5.23 5.91
C SER A 233 -20.13 5.88 5.79
N ASN A 234 -20.58 6.58 6.83
CA ASN A 234 -21.91 7.19 6.90
C ASN A 234 -21.90 8.69 6.54
N ALA A 235 -20.73 9.26 6.25
CA ALA A 235 -20.61 10.67 5.90
C ALA A 235 -21.28 11.01 4.55
N LEU A 236 -21.33 10.05 3.62
CA LEU A 236 -21.95 10.22 2.31
C LEU A 236 -23.19 9.32 2.19
N THR A 237 -24.35 9.92 1.90
CA THR A 237 -25.62 9.20 1.76
C THR A 237 -26.30 9.51 0.42
N GLY A 238 -27.18 8.60 -0.02
CA GLY A 238 -28.02 8.79 -1.21
C GLY A 238 -27.24 9.05 -2.50
N ARG A 239 -27.70 10.02 -3.29
CA ARG A 239 -27.16 10.35 -4.61
C ARG A 239 -25.69 10.78 -4.57
N ALA A 240 -25.27 11.51 -3.53
CA ALA A 240 -23.89 11.98 -3.39
C ALA A 240 -22.90 10.81 -3.34
N ARG A 241 -23.24 9.72 -2.62
CA ARG A 241 -22.42 8.51 -2.58
C ARG A 241 -22.23 7.88 -3.96
N HIS A 242 -23.32 7.73 -4.72
CA HIS A 242 -23.28 7.15 -6.07
C HIS A 242 -22.48 8.00 -7.05
N VAL A 243 -22.65 9.33 -7.01
CA VAL A 243 -21.91 10.25 -7.87
C VAL A 243 -20.43 10.20 -7.54
N ILE A 244 -20.05 10.31 -6.27
CA ILE A 244 -18.65 10.29 -5.85
C ILE A 244 -17.99 8.93 -6.15
N SER A 245 -18.69 7.81 -5.94
CA SER A 245 -18.13 6.49 -6.24
C SER A 245 -17.91 6.29 -7.75
N THR A 246 -18.86 6.75 -8.56
CA THR A 246 -18.76 6.63 -10.03
C THR A 246 -17.67 7.53 -10.56
N LEU A 247 -17.62 8.79 -10.08
CA LEU A 247 -16.58 9.74 -10.44
C LEU A 247 -15.20 9.22 -10.05
N GLY A 248 -15.03 8.69 -8.84
CA GLY A 248 -13.78 8.10 -8.38
C GLY A 248 -13.33 6.92 -9.25
N LEU A 249 -14.25 6.03 -9.63
CA LEU A 249 -13.94 4.92 -10.54
C LEU A 249 -13.53 5.42 -11.93
N VAL A 250 -14.25 6.41 -12.47
CA VAL A 250 -13.91 7.02 -13.76
C VAL A 250 -12.53 7.68 -13.70
N ILE A 251 -12.21 8.39 -12.63
CA ILE A 251 -10.88 9.00 -12.44
C ILE A 251 -9.79 7.94 -12.40
N ILE A 252 -9.96 6.84 -11.66
CA ILE A 252 -8.97 5.75 -11.61
C ILE A 252 -8.73 5.17 -13.01
N LEU A 253 -9.80 4.86 -13.73
CA LEU A 253 -9.70 4.28 -15.08
C LEU A 253 -9.12 5.28 -16.08
N ALA A 254 -9.52 6.55 -16.01
CA ALA A 254 -8.98 7.61 -16.85
C ALA A 254 -7.48 7.83 -16.57
N SER A 255 -7.08 7.88 -15.30
CA SER A 255 -5.67 7.99 -14.91
C SER A 255 -4.85 6.82 -15.45
N ALA A 256 -5.35 5.58 -15.35
CA ALA A 256 -4.65 4.42 -15.87
C ALA A 256 -4.39 4.51 -17.39
N ILE A 257 -5.34 5.07 -18.16
CA ILE A 257 -5.26 5.18 -19.62
C ILE A 257 -4.47 6.41 -20.08
N LEU A 258 -4.65 7.54 -19.40
CA LEU A 258 -4.16 8.85 -19.84
C LEU A 258 -2.77 9.18 -19.29
N ILE A 259 -2.44 8.71 -18.08
CA ILE A 259 -1.13 8.92 -17.50
C ILE A 259 -0.19 7.89 -18.14
N ARG A 260 0.91 8.40 -18.66
CA ARG A 260 2.00 7.58 -19.15
C ARG A 260 3.09 7.58 -18.09
N GLY A 261 3.64 6.40 -17.81
CA GLY A 261 4.93 6.27 -17.15
C GLY A 261 6.02 6.82 -18.07
N ASP A 262 6.06 8.15 -18.22
CA ASP A 262 7.14 8.80 -18.93
C ASP A 262 8.36 8.72 -18.01
N GLY A 263 9.38 7.96 -18.41
CA GLY A 263 10.77 8.21 -18.00
C GLY A 263 11.23 9.59 -18.51
N GLY A 264 10.55 10.64 -18.08
CA GLY A 264 10.62 11.98 -18.62
C GLY A 264 11.87 12.71 -18.17
N GLY A 265 13.01 12.43 -18.82
CA GLY A 265 14.20 13.27 -18.66
C GLY A 265 15.53 12.86 -19.29
N SER A 266 15.60 12.25 -20.49
CA SER A 266 16.69 12.52 -21.49
C SER A 266 16.70 11.58 -22.72
N ARG A 267 15.64 11.59 -23.52
CA ARG A 267 15.76 11.14 -24.93
C ARG A 267 15.31 12.23 -25.89
N SER A 268 15.99 13.38 -25.84
CA SER A 268 16.01 14.39 -26.91
C SER A 268 16.85 15.61 -26.51
N ARG A 269 18.16 15.58 -26.80
CA ARG A 269 18.99 16.69 -27.37
C ARG A 269 20.47 16.34 -27.20
N GLY A 270 21.10 15.86 -28.27
CA GLY A 270 22.53 15.56 -28.27
C GLY A 270 23.12 14.88 -29.50
N SER A 271 22.38 14.72 -30.60
CA SER A 271 23.04 14.57 -31.91
C SER A 271 23.40 15.98 -32.39
N PHE A 272 24.65 16.39 -32.19
CA PHE A 272 25.49 17.23 -33.06
C PHE A 272 26.68 17.83 -32.27
N ARG A 273 27.82 17.11 -32.28
CA ARG A 273 29.13 17.67 -32.65
C ARG A 273 30.15 16.52 -32.70
N GLN A 274 30.27 15.95 -33.89
CA GLN A 274 31.59 15.61 -34.39
C GLN A 274 32.43 16.91 -34.37
N LEU A 275 33.58 16.89 -33.72
CA LEU A 275 34.71 17.70 -34.14
C LEU A 275 35.91 16.77 -34.32
N PRO A 276 36.65 16.93 -35.43
CA PRO A 276 37.71 16.02 -35.85
C PRO A 276 38.96 16.25 -35.00
N GLY A 277 39.85 15.25 -35.02
CA GLY A 277 41.07 15.25 -34.24
C GLY A 277 42.01 16.42 -34.46
N ARG A 278 42.93 16.58 -33.52
CA ARG A 278 44.27 17.09 -33.77
C ARG A 278 45.28 16.30 -32.94
N CYS A 279 46.29 15.81 -33.65
CA CYS A 279 47.59 15.43 -33.11
C CYS A 279 48.26 16.65 -32.46
N SER A 280 48.94 16.38 -31.34
CA SER A 280 50.25 16.92 -30.96
C SER A 280 50.72 16.19 -29.71
#